data_AF-A0A8H6APN0-F1
#
_entry.id   AF-A0A8H6APN0-F1
#
_cell.length_a   1.000
_cell.length_b   1.000
_cell.length_c   1.000
_cell.angle_alpha   90.00
_cell.angle_beta   90.00
_cell.angle_gamma   90.00
#
_symmetry.space_group_name_H-M   'P 1'
#
loop_
_entity.id
_entity.type
_entity.pdbx_description
1 polymer ?
#
loop_
_entity_poly.entity_id
_entity_poly.type
_entity_poly.pdbx_seq_one_letter_code
_entity_poly.pdbx_strand_id
1 'polypeptide(L)'
;MAMPPMPPITPSFSSPKFAKVDLIPWDPDSPSHVERLFNQRVACTWNSEYVESWREKQRQGAITLQWIVLPTTTVSRDDLHKLHVTRFPLESEPLIDSATTFNALPRTPPTPPHSFLPVGHIALEVQPSSRISSSPSSTYKISGLYISGAMRSLGLGRATMDTIETLASSPPISAKKLLLEVIANEYPGKEGRIVALKVKKQPVERQDWYARRGYRVVGMKDGMWPEKDEEGRVWTARCLFMERVVG
;
A
#
# COMPACT_ATOMS: atom_id res chain seq x y z
N MET A 1 -0.19 35.31 -41.66
CA MET A 1 -1.46 34.74 -41.17
C MET A 1 -1.11 33.55 -40.31
N ALA A 2 -1.18 33.68 -38.98
CA ALA A 2 -0.82 32.61 -38.04
C ALA A 2 -2.05 31.73 -37.76
N MET A 3 -1.89 30.41 -37.82
CA MET A 3 -2.95 29.47 -37.49
C MET A 3 -3.29 29.55 -35.99
N PRO A 4 -4.58 29.48 -35.61
CA PRO A 4 -4.97 29.48 -34.21
C PRO A 4 -4.47 28.20 -33.51
N PRO A 5 -4.08 28.29 -32.22
CA PRO A 5 -3.66 27.13 -31.46
C PRO A 5 -4.82 26.14 -31.32
N MET A 6 -4.54 24.85 -31.57
CA MET A 6 -5.51 23.78 -31.32
C MET A 6 -5.86 23.73 -29.82
N PRO A 7 -7.14 23.53 -29.47
CA PRO A 7 -7.53 23.36 -28.08
C PRO A 7 -6.88 22.11 -27.48
N PRO A 8 -6.55 22.11 -26.18
CA PRO A 8 -6.01 20.93 -25.51
C PRO A 8 -7.06 19.82 -25.56
N ILE A 9 -6.72 18.71 -26.23
CA ILE A 9 -7.48 17.46 -26.15
C ILE A 9 -7.35 16.99 -24.70
N THR A 10 -8.36 17.30 -23.90
CA THR A 10 -8.51 16.74 -22.56
C THR A 10 -9.28 15.45 -22.77
N PRO A 11 -8.66 14.26 -22.66
CA PRO A 11 -9.43 13.04 -22.75
C PRO A 11 -10.39 12.99 -21.55
N SER A 12 -11.68 13.17 -21.82
CA SER A 12 -12.76 13.03 -20.85
C SER A 12 -12.99 11.55 -20.56
N PHE A 13 -12.02 10.88 -19.94
CA PHE A 13 -12.29 9.61 -19.31
C PHE A 13 -13.07 9.91 -18.03
N SER A 14 -14.34 9.48 -17.95
CA SER A 14 -15.00 9.37 -16.66
C SER A 14 -14.09 8.55 -15.76
N SER A 15 -13.57 9.16 -14.68
CA SER A 15 -12.58 8.48 -13.84
C SER A 15 -13.15 7.14 -13.39
N PRO A 16 -12.44 6.02 -13.62
CA PRO A 16 -12.95 4.71 -13.24
C PRO A 16 -13.21 4.71 -11.74
N LYS A 17 -14.45 4.41 -11.34
CA LYS A 17 -14.80 4.25 -9.93
C LYS A 17 -14.51 2.81 -9.53
N PHE A 18 -13.38 2.57 -8.87
CA PHE A 18 -13.09 1.26 -8.32
C PHE A 18 -14.00 0.98 -7.13
N ALA A 19 -14.91 0.02 -7.29
CA ALA A 19 -15.71 -0.49 -6.19
C ALA A 19 -14.91 -1.48 -5.31
N LYS A 20 -13.99 -2.23 -5.91
CA LYS A 20 -13.10 -3.19 -5.25
C LYS A 20 -11.77 -3.31 -5.99
N VAL A 21 -10.79 -3.90 -5.31
CA VAL A 21 -9.56 -4.44 -5.90
C VAL A 21 -9.45 -5.93 -5.59
N ASP A 22 -8.66 -6.64 -6.38
CA ASP A 22 -8.26 -8.01 -6.02
C ASP A 22 -6.98 -7.94 -5.17
N LEU A 23 -6.96 -8.71 -4.08
CA LEU A 23 -5.78 -8.89 -3.24
C LEU A 23 -5.24 -10.30 -3.44
N ILE A 24 -4.00 -10.39 -3.93
CA ILE A 24 -3.34 -11.67 -4.19
C ILE A 24 -2.15 -11.79 -3.21
N PRO A 25 -2.04 -12.89 -2.44
CA PRO A 25 -0.93 -13.08 -1.51
C PRO A 25 0.44 -12.96 -2.19
N TRP A 26 1.36 -12.29 -1.52
CA TRP A 26 2.76 -12.25 -1.93
C TRP A 26 3.45 -13.57 -1.61
N ASP A 27 4.19 -14.09 -2.57
CA ASP A 27 4.98 -15.31 -2.42
C ASP A 27 6.42 -14.96 -2.03
N PRO A 28 6.86 -15.25 -0.79
CA PRO A 28 8.21 -14.96 -0.32
C PRO A 28 9.27 -15.87 -0.93
N ASP A 29 8.88 -16.95 -1.60
CA ASP A 29 9.79 -17.95 -2.18
C ASP A 29 9.91 -17.81 -3.71
N SER A 30 9.02 -17.03 -4.34
CA SER A 30 9.09 -16.69 -5.75
C SER A 30 10.03 -15.51 -6.03
N PRO A 31 11.13 -15.70 -6.79
CA PRO A 31 12.07 -14.62 -7.09
C PRO A 31 11.42 -13.41 -7.79
N SER A 32 10.44 -13.65 -8.67
CA SER A 32 9.75 -12.58 -9.40
C SER A 32 8.85 -11.73 -8.48
N HIS A 33 8.23 -12.35 -7.46
CA HIS A 33 7.48 -11.62 -6.44
C HIS A 33 8.40 -10.77 -5.56
N VAL A 34 9.54 -11.33 -5.15
CA VAL A 34 10.52 -10.62 -4.32
C VAL A 34 11.10 -9.41 -5.07
N GLU A 35 11.52 -9.63 -6.32
CA GLU A 35 12.03 -8.56 -7.19
C GLU A 35 10.98 -7.48 -7.46
N ARG A 36 9.73 -7.87 -7.77
CA ARG A 36 8.64 -6.91 -7.95
C ARG A 36 8.42 -6.05 -6.71
N LEU A 37 8.49 -6.65 -5.52
CA LEU A 37 8.24 -5.92 -4.28
C LEU A 37 9.37 -4.92 -4.05
N PHE A 38 10.62 -5.34 -4.27
CA PHE A 38 11.78 -4.44 -4.24
C PHE A 38 11.60 -3.25 -5.17
N ASN A 39 11.23 -3.47 -6.43
CA ASN A 39 10.99 -2.40 -7.41
C ASN A 39 9.90 -1.43 -6.94
N GLN A 40 8.79 -1.92 -6.39
CA GLN A 40 7.74 -1.06 -5.84
C GLN A 40 8.18 -0.30 -4.59
N ARG A 41 9.02 -0.87 -3.72
CA ARG A 41 9.56 -0.16 -2.54
C ARG A 41 10.55 0.93 -2.94
N VAL A 42 11.38 0.68 -3.95
CA VAL A 42 12.25 1.70 -4.57
C VAL A 42 11.40 2.83 -5.15
N ALA A 43 10.34 2.51 -5.91
CA ALA A 43 9.42 3.50 -6.45
C ALA A 43 8.64 4.27 -5.36
N CYS A 44 8.35 3.63 -4.24
CA CYS A 44 7.76 4.24 -3.05
C CYS A 44 8.77 5.06 -2.23
N THR A 45 10.07 4.95 -2.54
CA THR A 45 11.23 5.56 -1.88
C THR A 45 11.48 5.13 -0.43
N TRP A 46 10.86 4.04 0.02
CA TRP A 46 10.81 3.65 1.43
C TRP A 46 11.09 2.16 1.63
N ASN A 47 12.04 1.84 2.50
CA ASN A 47 12.23 0.51 3.10
C ASN A 47 12.47 -0.62 2.08
N SER A 48 13.10 -0.37 0.93
CA SER A 48 13.43 -1.42 -0.05
C SER A 48 14.48 -2.41 0.49
N GLU A 49 15.36 -1.94 1.38
CA GLU A 49 16.38 -2.72 2.06
C GLU A 49 15.81 -3.82 2.98
N TYR A 50 14.54 -3.71 3.38
CA TYR A 50 13.91 -4.67 4.29
C TYR A 50 13.17 -5.80 3.59
N VAL A 51 13.05 -5.79 2.25
CA VAL A 51 12.28 -6.79 1.50
C VAL A 51 12.74 -8.21 1.81
N GLU A 52 14.05 -8.43 1.89
CA GLU A 52 14.61 -9.73 2.23
C GLU A 52 14.18 -10.19 3.64
N SER A 53 14.22 -9.29 4.62
CA SER A 53 13.77 -9.58 5.99
C SER A 53 12.28 -9.88 6.09
N TRP A 54 11.46 -9.38 5.16
CA TRP A 54 10.02 -9.62 5.17
C TRP A 54 9.64 -10.99 4.64
N ARG A 55 10.51 -11.66 3.89
CA ARG A 55 10.28 -13.05 3.45
C ARG A 55 10.04 -13.95 4.65
N GLU A 56 10.91 -13.83 5.65
CA GLU A 56 10.80 -14.64 6.86
C GLU A 56 9.59 -14.25 7.70
N LYS A 57 9.31 -12.94 7.83
CA LYS A 57 8.09 -12.49 8.51
C LYS A 57 6.82 -13.01 7.83
N GLN A 58 6.82 -13.12 6.50
CA GLN A 58 5.68 -13.62 5.72
C GLN A 58 5.46 -15.10 5.99
N ARG A 59 6.54 -15.90 5.97
CA ARG A 59 6.49 -17.33 6.30
C ARG A 59 5.98 -17.58 7.72
N GLN A 60 6.38 -16.73 8.67
CA GLN A 60 5.94 -16.78 10.06
C GLN A 60 4.53 -16.22 10.29
N GLY A 61 3.92 -15.58 9.29
CA GLY A 61 2.61 -14.93 9.43
C GLY A 61 2.65 -13.66 10.28
N ALA A 62 3.84 -13.15 10.61
CA ALA A 62 4.02 -11.88 11.30
C ALA A 62 3.66 -10.69 10.40
N ILE A 63 3.83 -10.84 9.08
CA ILE A 63 3.30 -9.95 8.06
C ILE A 63 2.51 -10.79 7.04
N THR A 64 1.40 -10.25 6.57
CA THR A 64 0.61 -10.81 5.47
C THR A 64 0.56 -9.77 4.36
N LEU A 65 1.58 -9.80 3.50
CA LEU A 65 1.71 -8.93 2.34
C LEU A 65 0.88 -9.46 1.18
N GLN A 66 0.22 -8.53 0.48
CA GLN A 66 -0.63 -8.82 -0.66
C GLN A 66 -0.41 -7.78 -1.77
N TRP A 67 -0.47 -8.27 -3.00
CA TRP A 67 -0.53 -7.47 -4.20
C TRP A 67 -1.89 -6.83 -4.37
N ILE A 68 -1.90 -5.60 -4.85
CA ILE A 68 -3.10 -4.89 -5.27
C ILE A 68 -3.21 -5.04 -6.78
N VAL A 69 -4.29 -5.65 -7.25
CA VAL A 69 -4.51 -5.95 -8.66
C VAL A 69 -5.83 -5.33 -9.12
N LEU A 70 -5.83 -4.82 -10.35
CA LEU A 70 -7.05 -4.33 -11.00
C LEU A 70 -7.97 -5.52 -11.31
N PRO A 71 -9.23 -5.51 -10.83
CA PRO A 71 -10.19 -6.57 -11.14
C PRO A 71 -10.33 -6.80 -12.64
N THR A 72 -10.50 -8.04 -13.05
CA THR A 72 -10.72 -8.39 -14.47
C THR A 72 -11.94 -7.72 -15.08
N THR A 73 -12.92 -7.35 -14.25
CA THR A 73 -14.14 -6.62 -14.63
C THR A 73 -13.95 -5.11 -14.79
N THR A 74 -12.73 -4.59 -14.57
CA THR A 74 -12.43 -3.16 -14.67
C THR A 74 -12.50 -2.70 -16.12
N VAL A 75 -13.37 -1.73 -16.40
CA VAL A 75 -13.39 -1.04 -17.69
C VAL A 75 -12.07 -0.29 -17.88
N SER A 76 -11.46 -0.39 -19.07
CA SER A 76 -10.15 0.20 -19.38
C SER A 76 -8.97 -0.38 -18.58
N ARG A 77 -9.08 -1.62 -18.06
CA ARG A 77 -7.99 -2.32 -17.37
C ARG A 77 -6.68 -2.29 -18.16
N ASP A 78 -6.74 -2.57 -19.46
CA ASP A 78 -5.55 -2.63 -20.31
C ASP A 78 -4.89 -1.26 -20.48
N ASP A 79 -5.67 -0.18 -20.59
CA ASP A 79 -5.13 1.19 -20.68
C ASP A 79 -4.51 1.63 -19.35
N LEU A 80 -5.09 1.23 -18.22
CA LEU A 80 -4.52 1.47 -16.91
C LEU A 80 -3.23 0.69 -16.69
N HIS A 81 -3.15 -0.56 -17.15
CA HIS A 81 -1.91 -1.32 -17.14
C HIS A 81 -0.85 -0.66 -18.03
N LYS A 82 -1.20 -0.25 -19.26
CA LYS A 82 -0.28 0.51 -20.13
C LYS A 82 0.24 1.77 -19.43
N LEU A 83 -0.66 2.55 -18.82
CA LEU A 83 -0.29 3.75 -18.06
C LEU A 83 0.69 3.42 -16.92
N HIS A 84 0.47 2.32 -16.20
CA HIS A 84 1.37 1.86 -15.14
C HIS A 84 2.76 1.50 -15.68
N VAL A 85 2.85 0.62 -16.70
CA VAL A 85 4.12 0.10 -17.20
C VAL A 85 4.92 1.15 -17.97
N THR A 86 4.25 2.13 -18.61
CA THR A 86 4.95 3.29 -19.19
C THR A 86 5.70 4.08 -18.13
N ARG A 87 5.14 4.18 -16.92
CA ARG A 87 5.79 4.90 -15.81
C ARG A 87 6.80 4.04 -15.05
N PHE A 88 6.54 2.73 -14.95
CA PHE A 88 7.34 1.76 -14.21
C PHE A 88 7.68 0.56 -15.12
N PRO A 89 8.64 0.68 -16.04
CA PRO A 89 8.94 -0.38 -17.02
C PRO A 89 9.42 -1.70 -16.39
N LEU A 90 10.12 -1.63 -15.26
CA LEU A 90 10.53 -2.82 -14.48
C LEU A 90 9.34 -3.59 -13.87
N GLU A 91 8.13 -3.03 -13.99
CA GLU A 91 6.89 -3.64 -13.54
C GLU A 91 6.03 -4.21 -14.69
N SER A 92 6.58 -4.39 -15.90
CA SER A 92 5.84 -4.86 -17.08
C SER A 92 5.42 -6.32 -17.04
N GLU A 93 6.27 -7.18 -16.46
CA GLU A 93 6.05 -8.62 -16.53
C GLU A 93 4.93 -9.08 -15.59
N PRO A 94 3.96 -9.88 -16.04
CA PRO A 94 2.96 -10.46 -15.15
C PRO A 94 3.60 -11.41 -14.13
N LEU A 95 3.06 -11.41 -12.92
CA LEU A 95 3.36 -12.42 -11.90
C LEU A 95 2.37 -13.59 -12.02
N ILE A 96 2.76 -14.73 -11.48
CA ILE A 96 1.90 -15.90 -11.30
C ILE A 96 1.48 -15.98 -9.83
N ASP A 97 0.22 -16.29 -9.55
CA ASP A 97 -0.25 -16.57 -8.19
C ASP A 97 0.30 -17.93 -7.74
N SER A 98 1.49 -17.90 -7.13
CA SER A 98 2.24 -19.07 -6.68
C SER A 98 2.24 -19.25 -5.16
N ALA A 99 1.70 -18.29 -4.41
CA ALA A 99 1.75 -18.28 -2.95
C ALA A 99 1.00 -19.47 -2.34
N THR A 100 1.75 -20.37 -1.70
CA THR A 100 1.27 -21.59 -1.03
C THR A 100 0.84 -21.35 0.42
N THR A 101 0.96 -20.11 0.90
CA THR A 101 0.51 -19.73 2.25
C THR A 101 -0.22 -18.39 2.23
N PHE A 102 -1.08 -18.19 3.23
CA PHE A 102 -1.72 -16.91 3.53
C PHE A 102 -1.80 -16.75 5.04
N ASN A 103 -1.17 -15.70 5.59
CA ASN A 103 -1.09 -15.48 7.05
C ASN A 103 -0.53 -16.71 7.80
N ALA A 104 0.58 -17.29 7.28
CA ALA A 104 1.19 -18.56 7.71
C ALA A 104 0.31 -19.82 7.64
N LEU A 105 -0.92 -19.73 7.13
CA LEU A 105 -1.78 -20.89 6.92
C LEU A 105 -1.57 -21.45 5.51
N PRO A 106 -1.58 -22.79 5.34
CA PRO A 106 -1.52 -23.40 4.01
C PRO A 106 -2.64 -22.87 3.10
N ARG A 107 -2.27 -22.58 1.86
CA ARG A 107 -3.16 -22.17 0.78
C ARG A 107 -2.83 -22.98 -0.46
N THR A 108 -3.84 -23.39 -1.21
CA THR A 108 -3.62 -23.98 -2.53
C THR A 108 -3.69 -22.86 -3.57
N PRO A 109 -2.62 -22.60 -4.35
CA PRO A 109 -2.67 -21.69 -5.48
C PRO A 109 -3.73 -22.14 -6.51
N PRO A 110 -4.29 -21.22 -7.30
CA PRO A 110 -5.33 -21.55 -8.28
C PRO A 110 -4.80 -22.48 -9.39
N THR A 111 -5.67 -23.39 -9.84
CA THR A 111 -5.44 -24.28 -10.99
C THR A 111 -6.57 -24.05 -12.01
N PRO A 112 -6.27 -23.60 -13.26
CA PRO A 112 -4.94 -23.32 -13.81
C PRO A 112 -4.26 -22.09 -13.18
N PRO A 113 -2.92 -21.96 -13.32
CA PRO A 113 -2.18 -20.82 -12.77
C PRO A 113 -2.74 -19.48 -13.24
N HIS A 114 -3.01 -18.59 -12.29
CA HIS A 114 -3.54 -17.26 -12.58
C HIS A 114 -2.39 -16.26 -12.72
N SER A 115 -2.31 -15.58 -13.87
CA SER A 115 -1.37 -14.48 -14.09
C SER A 115 -2.01 -13.13 -13.81
N PHE A 116 -1.24 -12.21 -13.24
CA PHE A 116 -1.72 -10.88 -12.86
C PHE A 116 -0.62 -9.83 -12.94
N LEU A 117 -1.03 -8.55 -13.07
CA LEU A 117 -0.11 -7.41 -13.05
C LEU A 117 -0.38 -6.58 -11.78
N PRO A 118 0.50 -6.62 -10.77
CA PRO A 118 0.32 -5.84 -9.55
C PRO A 118 0.53 -4.36 -9.82
N VAL A 119 -0.37 -3.53 -9.30
CA VAL A 119 -0.30 -2.06 -9.40
C VAL A 119 -0.02 -1.39 -8.06
N GLY A 120 0.27 -2.20 -7.05
CA GLY A 120 0.55 -1.77 -5.69
C GLY A 120 0.68 -2.96 -4.74
N HIS A 121 0.90 -2.66 -3.46
CA HIS A 121 0.93 -3.64 -2.39
C HIS A 121 0.35 -3.06 -1.10
N ILE A 122 -0.05 -3.95 -0.19
CA ILE A 122 -0.50 -3.63 1.16
C ILE A 122 -0.20 -4.82 2.08
N ALA A 123 0.01 -4.56 3.36
CA ALA A 123 0.27 -5.61 4.33
C ALA A 123 -0.57 -5.47 5.60
N LEU A 124 -0.81 -6.60 6.25
CA LEU A 124 -1.30 -6.69 7.62
C LEU A 124 -0.18 -7.26 8.50
N GLU A 125 0.20 -6.54 9.54
CA GLU A 125 1.20 -6.99 10.52
C GLU A 125 0.53 -7.35 11.82
N VAL A 126 0.81 -8.55 12.34
CA VAL A 126 0.34 -8.98 13.67
C VAL A 126 0.90 -8.03 14.71
N GLN A 127 0.03 -7.38 15.49
CA GLN A 127 0.45 -6.63 16.66
C GLN A 127 0.35 -7.56 17.86
N PRO A 128 1.43 -7.77 18.63
CA PRO A 128 1.34 -8.64 19.80
C PRO A 128 0.27 -8.09 20.74
N SER A 129 -0.73 -8.91 21.09
CA SER A 129 -1.44 -8.71 22.35
C SER A 129 -0.41 -8.76 23.48
N SER A 130 -0.63 -8.05 24.60
CA SER A 130 0.25 -8.09 25.77
C SER A 130 0.88 -9.47 25.99
N ARG A 131 2.18 -9.53 26.31
CA ARG A 131 3.11 -10.70 26.31
C ARG A 131 2.65 -12.00 27.03
N ILE A 132 1.41 -12.05 27.54
CA ILE A 132 0.87 -13.08 28.42
C ILE A 132 -0.22 -13.94 27.74
N SER A 133 -0.74 -13.55 26.57
CA SER A 133 -1.83 -14.28 25.91
C SER A 133 -1.32 -15.24 24.83
N SER A 134 -1.71 -16.52 24.93
CA SER A 134 -1.57 -17.54 23.87
C SER A 134 -2.64 -17.45 22.78
N SER A 135 -3.59 -16.51 22.89
CA SER A 135 -4.64 -16.32 21.89
C SER A 135 -4.09 -15.60 20.64
N PRO A 136 -4.61 -15.89 19.44
CA PRO A 136 -4.27 -15.14 18.23
C PRO A 136 -4.51 -13.65 18.47
N SER A 137 -3.62 -12.80 17.94
CA SER A 137 -3.83 -11.37 18.07
C SER A 137 -5.13 -10.96 17.38
N SER A 138 -5.96 -10.22 18.09
CA SER A 138 -7.14 -9.58 17.51
C SER A 138 -6.83 -8.22 16.89
N THR A 139 -5.56 -7.77 16.93
CA THR A 139 -5.13 -6.45 16.49
C THR A 139 -4.06 -6.58 15.40
N TYR A 140 -4.35 -5.99 14.24
CA TYR A 140 -3.44 -5.96 13.11
C TYR A 140 -3.10 -4.53 12.75
N LYS A 141 -1.87 -4.27 12.34
CA LYS A 141 -1.47 -2.98 11.78
C LYS A 141 -1.50 -3.09 10.26
N ILE A 142 -2.26 -2.22 9.62
CA ILE A 142 -2.15 -2.00 8.17
C ILE A 142 -0.84 -1.24 7.92
N SER A 143 -0.01 -1.79 7.06
CA SER A 143 1.26 -1.18 6.68
C SER A 143 1.52 -1.32 5.19
N GLY A 144 2.50 -0.55 4.71
CA GLY A 144 3.01 -0.68 3.35
C GLY A 144 1.99 -0.42 2.23
N LEU A 145 0.90 0.31 2.49
CA LEU A 145 -0.04 0.69 1.43
C LEU A 145 0.70 1.55 0.38
N TYR A 146 0.91 0.96 -0.78
CA TYR A 146 1.48 1.60 -1.95
C TYR A 146 0.54 1.39 -3.14
N ILE A 147 0.19 2.49 -3.80
CA ILE A 147 -0.47 2.50 -5.10
C ILE A 147 0.48 3.17 -6.09
N SER A 148 0.65 2.54 -7.25
CA SER A 148 1.36 3.07 -8.40
C SER A 148 1.07 4.56 -8.59
N GLY A 149 2.14 5.35 -8.64
CA GLY A 149 2.05 6.81 -8.78
C GLY A 149 1.24 7.26 -10.00
N ALA A 150 1.24 6.45 -11.06
CA ALA A 150 0.53 6.72 -12.32
C ALA A 150 -1.00 6.63 -12.19
N MET A 151 -1.51 5.96 -11.15
CA MET A 151 -2.95 5.70 -10.96
C MET A 151 -3.48 6.25 -9.63
N ARG A 152 -2.74 7.16 -9.01
CA ARG A 152 -3.23 7.88 -7.82
C ARG A 152 -4.43 8.75 -8.18
N SER A 153 -5.28 9.01 -7.18
CA SER A 153 -6.52 9.78 -7.33
C SER A 153 -7.62 9.14 -8.19
N LEU A 154 -7.45 7.90 -8.65
CA LEU A 154 -8.51 7.14 -9.33
C LEU A 154 -9.41 6.36 -8.36
N GLY A 155 -9.21 6.48 -7.05
CA GLY A 155 -10.01 5.75 -6.05
C GLY A 155 -9.47 4.38 -5.65
N LEU A 156 -8.36 3.91 -6.24
CA LEU A 156 -7.73 2.62 -5.89
C LEU A 156 -7.40 2.50 -4.41
N GLY A 157 -6.79 3.54 -3.80
CA GLY A 157 -6.46 3.50 -2.37
C GLY A 157 -7.69 3.31 -1.47
N ARG A 158 -8.84 3.89 -1.84
CA ARG A 158 -10.11 3.69 -1.12
C ARG A 158 -10.58 2.24 -1.28
N ALA A 159 -10.62 1.74 -2.51
CA ALA A 159 -11.02 0.37 -2.80
C ALA A 159 -10.12 -0.66 -2.11
N THR A 160 -8.79 -0.44 -2.10
CA THR A 160 -7.83 -1.28 -1.37
C THR A 160 -8.12 -1.30 0.13
N MET A 161 -8.34 -0.14 0.74
CA MET A 161 -8.63 -0.08 2.17
C MET A 161 -9.98 -0.74 2.50
N ASP A 162 -11.01 -0.58 1.66
CA ASP A 162 -12.29 -1.27 1.86
C ASP A 162 -12.11 -2.80 1.77
N THR A 163 -11.34 -3.29 0.78
CA THR A 163 -11.06 -4.73 0.61
C THR A 163 -10.22 -5.28 1.77
N ILE A 164 -9.13 -4.61 2.17
CA ILE A 164 -8.25 -5.13 3.24
C ILE A 164 -8.94 -5.14 4.61
N GLU A 165 -9.78 -4.15 4.90
CA GLU A 165 -10.53 -4.08 6.16
C GLU A 165 -11.53 -5.24 6.24
N THR A 166 -12.23 -5.52 5.13
CA THR A 166 -13.15 -6.66 5.02
C THR A 166 -12.40 -7.99 5.17
N LEU A 167 -11.30 -8.16 4.44
CA LEU A 167 -10.44 -9.35 4.53
C LEU A 167 -9.93 -9.57 5.95
N ALA A 168 -9.42 -8.52 6.60
CA ALA A 168 -8.87 -8.60 7.95
C ALA A 168 -9.94 -9.01 8.97
N SER A 169 -11.18 -8.53 8.84
CA SER A 169 -12.28 -8.89 9.74
C SER A 169 -12.82 -10.31 9.54
N SER A 170 -12.47 -10.96 8.43
CA SER A 170 -12.98 -12.29 8.06
C SER A 170 -11.99 -13.39 8.43
N PRO A 171 -12.44 -14.65 8.63
CA PRO A 171 -11.54 -15.79 8.73
C PRO A 171 -10.63 -15.91 7.49
N PRO A 172 -9.37 -16.31 7.64
CA PRO A 172 -8.74 -16.78 8.88
C PRO A 172 -8.17 -15.68 9.80
N ILE A 173 -8.18 -14.41 9.39
CA ILE A 173 -7.54 -13.32 10.15
C ILE A 173 -8.39 -12.91 11.37
N SER A 174 -9.70 -12.71 11.17
CA SER A 174 -10.67 -12.38 12.23
C SER A 174 -10.25 -11.23 13.15
N ALA A 175 -9.59 -10.21 12.61
CA ALA A 175 -9.19 -9.01 13.34
C ALA A 175 -10.40 -8.32 13.97
N LYS A 176 -10.22 -7.78 15.18
CA LYS A 176 -11.19 -6.93 15.88
C LYS A 176 -10.79 -5.46 15.86
N LYS A 177 -9.51 -5.20 15.62
CA LYS A 177 -8.94 -3.85 15.60
C LYS A 177 -7.88 -3.75 14.52
N LEU A 178 -7.90 -2.63 13.81
CA LEU A 178 -6.88 -2.25 12.84
C LEU A 178 -6.17 -1.00 13.33
N LEU A 179 -4.84 -1.02 13.23
CA LEU A 179 -3.95 0.10 13.51
C LEU A 179 -3.29 0.57 12.23
N LEU A 180 -2.92 1.84 12.18
CA LEU A 180 -2.05 2.37 11.14
C LEU A 180 -1.19 3.50 11.69
N GLU A 181 -0.12 3.77 10.97
CA GLU A 181 0.80 4.88 11.22
C GLU A 181 0.65 5.91 10.10
N VAL A 182 0.55 7.19 10.48
CA VAL A 182 0.45 8.28 9.51
C VAL A 182 1.27 9.47 9.98
N ILE A 183 1.85 10.21 9.03
CA ILE A 183 2.47 11.51 9.33
C ILE A 183 1.36 12.46 9.77
N ALA A 184 1.54 13.12 10.92
CA ALA A 184 0.61 14.12 11.43
C ALA A 184 0.47 15.28 10.45
N ASN A 185 -0.72 15.84 10.36
CA ASN A 185 -0.98 17.07 9.62
C ASN A 185 -0.05 18.17 10.12
N GLU A 186 0.13 18.32 11.43
CA GLU A 186 0.94 19.40 11.99
C GLU A 186 1.99 18.86 12.95
N TYR A 187 3.24 19.33 12.78
CA TYR A 187 4.37 19.01 13.65
C TYR A 187 5.51 20.03 13.49
N PRO A 188 6.36 20.22 14.51
CA PRO A 188 7.48 21.15 14.43
C PRO A 188 8.41 20.85 13.25
N GLY A 189 8.71 21.87 12.44
CA GLY A 189 9.63 21.74 11.30
C GLY A 189 9.03 21.12 10.03
N LYS A 190 7.70 20.94 9.96
CA LYS A 190 6.99 20.40 8.78
C LYS A 190 7.30 21.18 7.51
N GLU A 191 7.18 22.50 7.53
CA GLU A 191 7.40 23.37 6.37
C GLU A 191 8.84 23.22 5.86
N GLY A 192 9.80 23.25 6.79
CA GLY A 192 11.22 23.04 6.48
C GLY A 192 11.46 21.67 5.82
N ARG A 193 10.86 20.60 6.37
CA ARG A 193 10.96 19.25 5.81
C ARG A 193 10.35 19.16 4.40
N ILE A 194 9.20 19.80 4.17
CA ILE A 194 8.54 19.81 2.86
C ILE A 194 9.46 20.45 1.81
N VAL A 195 10.07 21.58 2.13
CA VAL A 195 11.01 22.28 1.25
C VAL A 195 12.27 21.45 1.02
N ALA A 196 12.93 21.01 2.09
CA ALA A 196 14.21 20.31 2.02
C ALA A 196 14.11 18.96 1.28
N LEU A 197 13.06 18.19 1.54
CA LEU A 197 12.84 16.88 0.90
C LEU A 197 11.99 16.95 -0.39
N LYS A 198 11.67 18.16 -0.87
CA LYS A 198 10.87 18.39 -2.08
C LYS A 198 9.56 17.58 -2.06
N VAL A 199 8.91 17.50 -0.90
CA VAL A 199 7.70 16.68 -0.69
C VAL A 199 6.56 17.26 -1.51
N LYS A 200 5.98 16.44 -2.40
CA LYS A 200 4.86 16.87 -3.22
C LYS A 200 3.60 17.05 -2.38
N LYS A 201 2.96 18.21 -2.51
CA LYS A 201 1.66 18.49 -1.88
C LYS A 201 0.60 17.56 -2.45
N GLN A 202 -0.15 16.92 -1.55
CA GLN A 202 -1.30 16.09 -1.90
C GLN A 202 -2.58 16.92 -1.80
N PRO A 203 -3.63 16.65 -2.59
CA PRO A 203 -4.91 17.35 -2.46
C PRO A 203 -5.60 17.14 -1.12
N VAL A 204 -5.35 15.99 -0.48
CA VAL A 204 -5.89 15.63 0.84
C VAL A 204 -4.74 15.06 1.66
N GLU A 205 -4.60 15.55 2.90
CA GLU A 205 -3.62 15.01 3.83
C GLU A 205 -3.99 13.60 4.26
N ARG A 206 -2.99 12.74 4.44
CA ARG A 206 -3.22 11.31 4.74
C ARG A 206 -3.95 11.11 6.06
N GLN A 207 -3.66 11.90 7.09
CA GLN A 207 -4.36 11.82 8.38
C GLN A 207 -5.86 12.09 8.20
N ASP A 208 -6.22 13.15 7.47
CA ASP A 208 -7.63 13.49 7.22
C ASP A 208 -8.34 12.41 6.40
N TRP A 209 -7.63 11.83 5.44
CA TRP A 209 -8.15 10.73 4.63
C TRP A 209 -8.50 9.51 5.50
N TYR A 210 -7.61 9.11 6.41
CA TYR A 210 -7.89 8.01 7.34
C TYR A 210 -8.96 8.37 8.37
N ALA A 211 -8.99 9.62 8.87
CA ALA A 211 -10.02 10.07 9.79
C ALA A 211 -11.44 9.96 9.17
N ARG A 212 -11.60 10.34 7.90
CA ARG A 212 -12.86 10.18 7.15
C ARG A 212 -13.29 8.71 6.97
N ARG A 213 -12.35 7.77 7.09
CA ARG A 213 -12.61 6.33 7.09
C ARG A 213 -12.93 5.77 8.48
N GLY A 214 -13.05 6.63 9.50
CA GLY A 214 -13.40 6.24 10.87
C GLY A 214 -12.21 5.84 11.74
N TYR A 215 -10.97 6.05 11.28
CA TYR A 215 -9.80 5.87 12.15
C TYR A 215 -9.67 7.03 13.13
N ARG A 216 -9.29 6.73 14.38
CA ARG A 216 -9.14 7.71 15.47
C ARG A 216 -7.71 7.66 16.01
N VAL A 217 -7.16 8.83 16.34
CA VAL A 217 -5.82 8.92 16.94
C VAL A 217 -5.85 8.32 18.34
N VAL A 218 -4.89 7.44 18.63
CA VAL A 218 -4.71 6.79 19.95
C VAL A 218 -3.32 6.98 20.54
N GLY A 219 -2.40 7.55 19.77
CA GLY A 219 -1.08 7.88 20.25
C GLY A 219 -0.29 8.68 19.22
N MET A 220 0.86 9.17 19.63
CA MET A 220 1.79 9.87 18.76
C MET A 220 3.24 9.60 19.17
N LYS A 221 4.15 9.75 18.21
CA LYS A 221 5.59 9.67 18.43
C LYS A 221 6.32 10.63 17.50
N ASP A 222 7.16 11.49 18.06
CA ASP A 222 8.06 12.36 17.31
C ASP A 222 9.35 11.63 16.88
N GLY A 223 10.09 12.22 15.95
CA GLY A 223 11.38 11.67 15.50
C GLY A 223 11.26 10.45 14.59
N MET A 224 10.11 10.24 13.94
CA MET A 224 9.88 9.09 13.06
C MET A 224 10.33 9.37 11.62
N TRP A 225 10.70 8.30 10.92
CA TRP A 225 11.13 8.30 9.51
C TRP A 225 12.24 9.32 9.22
N PRO A 226 13.45 9.10 9.77
CA PRO A 226 14.59 9.98 9.51
C PRO A 226 14.97 9.90 8.03
N GLU A 227 14.90 11.03 7.34
CA GLU A 227 15.29 11.19 5.93
C GLU A 227 16.37 12.25 5.82
N LYS A 228 17.37 12.01 4.97
CA LYS A 228 18.45 12.97 4.71
C LYS A 228 18.10 13.82 3.49
N ASP A 229 18.31 15.13 3.59
CA ASP A 229 18.30 16.01 2.41
C ASP A 229 19.61 15.93 1.62
N GLU A 230 19.71 16.72 0.55
CA GLU A 230 20.90 16.77 -0.33
C GLU A 230 22.16 17.24 0.42
N GLU A 231 22.01 17.99 1.52
CA GLU A 231 23.09 18.44 2.39
C GLU A 231 23.40 17.46 3.54
N GLY A 232 22.69 16.32 3.61
CA GLY A 232 22.86 15.30 4.63
C GLY A 232 22.20 15.63 5.98
N ARG A 233 21.42 16.72 6.08
CA ARG A 233 20.66 17.05 7.29
C ARG A 233 19.51 16.06 7.45
N VAL A 234 19.31 15.60 8.68
CA VAL A 234 18.26 14.63 9.00
C VAL A 234 16.98 15.36 9.36
N TRP A 235 15.93 15.08 8.62
CA TRP A 235 14.57 15.53 8.86
C TRP A 235 13.73 14.37 9.39
N THR A 236 12.86 14.67 10.36
CA THR A 236 11.93 13.68 10.93
C THR A 236 10.50 14.20 10.87
N ALA A 237 9.54 13.33 11.12
CA ALA A 237 8.14 13.69 11.21
C ALA A 237 7.50 13.14 12.48
N ARG A 238 6.37 13.74 12.87
CA ARG A 238 5.49 13.19 13.89
C ARG A 238 4.64 12.08 13.29
N CYS A 239 4.73 10.89 13.86
CA CYS A 239 3.81 9.79 13.59
C CYS A 239 2.60 9.89 14.52
N LEU A 240 1.41 9.70 13.96
CA LEU A 240 0.19 9.39 14.70
C LEU A 240 -0.11 7.90 14.52
N PHE A 241 -0.39 7.24 15.64
CA PHE A 241 -0.99 5.92 15.66
C PHE A 241 -2.50 6.11 15.62
N MET A 242 -3.15 5.60 14.58
CA MET A 242 -4.59 5.66 14.45
C MET A 242 -5.18 4.26 14.48
N GLU A 243 -6.33 4.11 15.12
CA GLU A 243 -7.03 2.83 15.24
C GLU A 243 -8.46 2.88 14.70
N ARG A 244 -8.96 1.72 14.30
CA ARG A 244 -10.36 1.48 13.98
C ARG A 244 -10.77 0.10 14.46
N VAL A 245 -11.93 0.01 15.11
CA VAL A 245 -12.56 -1.27 15.45
C VAL A 245 -13.22 -1.82 14.18
N VAL A 246 -13.01 -3.11 13.91
CA VAL A 246 -13.56 -3.84 12.77
C VAL A 246 -14.19 -5.15 13.23
N GLY A 247 -15.18 -5.65 12.50
CA GLY A 247 -16.01 -6.78 12.91
C GLY A 247 -17.46 -6.39 13.00
#